data_AF-A0A354RA55-F1
#
_entry.id   AF-A0A354RA55-F1
#
_cell.length_a   1.000
_cell.length_b   1.000
_cell.length_c   1.000
_cell.angle_alpha   90.00
_cell.angle_beta   90.00
_cell.angle_gamma   90.00
#
_symmetry.space_group_name_H-M   'P 1'
#
loop_
_entity.id
_entity.type
_entity.pdbx_description
1 polymer ?
#
loop_
_entity_poly.entity_id
_entity_poly.type
_entity_poly.pdbx_seq_one_letter_code
_entity_poly.pdbx_strand_id
1 'polypeptide(L)'
;MGRKFALGYLVLLTVIMAGVLHYGFTQGDFFEDGGELIENPWGIVSLFDVYVGFFLVIGWIVYRENCLVKTLAWSVAILIGGNLVSALYALIALLRSGGDSKAFFLGEEKARSPMNSES
;
A
#
# COMPACT_ATOMS: atom_id res chain seq x y z
N MET A 1 -16.44 10.88 7.90
CA MET A 1 -16.37 9.44 7.59
C MET A 1 -15.65 8.75 8.75
N GLY A 2 -16.30 7.80 9.45
CA GLY A 2 -15.80 7.31 10.75
C GLY A 2 -14.65 6.30 10.61
N ARG A 3 -13.69 6.30 11.56
CA ARG A 3 -12.56 5.35 11.65
C ARG A 3 -12.95 3.88 11.40
N LYS A 4 -14.11 3.46 11.93
CA LYS A 4 -14.63 2.09 11.76
C LYS A 4 -14.91 1.74 10.29
N PHE A 5 -15.39 2.70 9.51
CA PHE A 5 -15.64 2.51 8.08
C PHE A 5 -14.32 2.34 7.31
N ALA A 6 -13.34 3.23 7.56
CA ALA A 6 -12.02 3.12 6.93
C ALA A 6 -11.30 1.82 7.29
N LEU A 7 -11.41 1.37 8.55
CA LEU A 7 -10.90 0.06 8.97
C LEU A 7 -11.58 -1.09 8.23
N GLY A 8 -12.93 -1.10 8.19
CA GLY A 8 -13.69 -2.13 7.48
C GLY A 8 -13.31 -2.20 6.00
N TYR A 9 -13.16 -1.03 5.36
CA TYR A 9 -12.73 -0.93 3.97
C TYR A 9 -11.33 -1.52 3.72
N LEU A 10 -10.32 -1.12 4.52
CA LEU A 10 -8.95 -1.62 4.33
C LEU A 10 -8.82 -3.11 4.66
N VAL A 11 -9.52 -3.61 5.67
CA VAL A 11 -9.58 -5.05 5.98
C VAL A 11 -10.20 -5.81 4.81
N LEU A 12 -11.32 -5.32 4.26
CA LEU A 12 -11.97 -5.95 3.12
C LEU A 12 -11.03 -6.04 1.91
N LEU A 13 -10.37 -4.94 1.54
CA LEU A 13 -9.41 -4.95 0.42
C LEU A 13 -8.24 -5.92 0.65
N THR A 14 -7.73 -5.97 1.88
CA THR A 14 -6.65 -6.89 2.26
C THR A 14 -7.09 -8.34 2.08
N VAL A 15 -8.30 -8.69 2.55
CA VAL A 15 -8.85 -10.04 2.43
C VAL A 15 -9.13 -10.42 0.99
N ILE A 16 -9.66 -9.50 0.18
CA ILE A 16 -9.87 -9.71 -1.26
C ILE A 16 -8.54 -10.01 -1.95
N MET A 17 -7.51 -9.18 -1.74
CA MET A 17 -6.20 -9.39 -2.37
C MET A 17 -5.55 -10.71 -1.92
N ALA A 18 -5.67 -11.07 -0.64
CA ALA A 18 -5.17 -12.35 -0.14
C ALA A 18 -5.87 -13.54 -0.82
N GLY A 19 -7.19 -13.47 -0.98
CA GLY A 19 -7.98 -14.50 -1.66
C GLY A 19 -7.62 -14.65 -3.14
N VAL A 20 -7.47 -13.53 -3.85
CA VAL A 20 -7.09 -13.54 -5.29
C VAL A 20 -5.67 -14.06 -5.48
N LEU A 21 -4.72 -13.66 -4.63
CA LEU A 21 -3.36 -14.22 -4.66
C LEU A 21 -3.37 -15.72 -4.38
N HIS A 22 -4.14 -16.17 -3.39
CA HIS A 22 -4.28 -17.60 -3.10
C HIS A 22 -4.84 -18.37 -4.31
N TYR A 23 -5.84 -17.83 -4.99
CA TYR A 23 -6.35 -18.40 -6.23
C TYR A 23 -5.26 -18.47 -7.32
N GLY A 24 -4.55 -17.36 -7.57
CA GLY A 24 -3.47 -17.30 -8.57
C GLY A 24 -2.35 -18.32 -8.30
N PHE A 25 -1.90 -18.43 -7.05
CA PHE A 25 -0.85 -19.39 -6.67
C PHE A 25 -1.29 -20.86 -6.69
N THR A 26 -2.59 -21.14 -6.65
CA THR A 26 -3.10 -22.52 -6.60
C THR A 26 -3.61 -23.02 -7.95
N GLN A 27 -4.04 -22.13 -8.84
CA GLN A 27 -4.65 -22.48 -10.13
C GLN A 27 -3.81 -22.06 -11.33
N GLY A 28 -2.99 -21.01 -11.20
CA GLY A 28 -2.23 -20.45 -12.33
C GLY A 28 -0.75 -20.82 -12.30
N ASP A 29 -0.10 -20.65 -13.45
CA ASP A 29 1.35 -20.63 -13.57
C ASP A 29 1.78 -19.19 -13.83
N PHE A 30 2.47 -18.60 -12.86
CA PHE A 30 2.86 -17.19 -12.91
C PHE A 30 3.68 -16.82 -14.16
N PHE A 31 4.50 -17.75 -14.66
CA PHE A 31 5.38 -17.46 -15.80
C PHE A 31 4.63 -17.62 -17.13
N GLU A 32 3.79 -18.63 -17.25
CA GLU A 32 2.98 -18.86 -18.46
C GLU A 32 1.89 -17.79 -18.60
N ASP A 33 1.06 -17.62 -17.56
CA ASP A 33 -0.01 -16.62 -17.53
C ASP A 33 0.55 -15.18 -17.60
N GLY A 34 1.72 -14.95 -17.00
CA GLY A 34 2.43 -13.68 -17.07
C GLY A 34 2.96 -13.36 -18.47
N GLY A 35 3.36 -14.38 -19.23
CA GLY A 35 3.77 -14.24 -20.63
C GLY A 35 2.60 -13.79 -21.51
N GLU A 36 1.44 -14.42 -21.36
CA GLU A 36 0.22 -14.05 -22.10
C GLU A 36 -0.21 -12.59 -21.84
N LEU A 37 -0.04 -12.10 -20.61
CA LEU A 37 -0.30 -10.70 -20.27
C LEU A 37 0.62 -9.72 -21.00
N ILE A 38 1.89 -10.09 -21.20
CA ILE A 38 2.86 -9.23 -21.91
C ILE A 38 2.61 -9.25 -23.41
N GLU A 39 2.09 -10.34 -23.97
CA GLU A 39 1.70 -10.42 -25.37
C GLU A 39 0.41 -9.62 -25.68
N ASN A 40 -0.43 -9.40 -24.66
CA ASN A 40 -1.64 -8.60 -24.78
C ASN A 40 -1.37 -7.10 -24.49
N PRO A 41 -1.71 -6.17 -25.41
CA PRO A 41 -1.51 -4.73 -25.18
C PRO A 41 -2.19 -4.19 -23.91
N TRP A 42 -3.38 -4.67 -23.57
CA TRP A 42 -4.07 -4.28 -22.34
C TRP A 42 -3.43 -4.91 -21.11
N GLY A 43 -2.85 -6.11 -21.23
CA GLY A 43 -2.09 -6.73 -20.13
C GLY A 43 -0.83 -5.92 -19.78
N ILE A 44 -0.12 -5.41 -20.78
CA ILE A 44 0.98 -4.45 -20.57
C ILE A 44 0.48 -3.19 -19.84
N VAL A 45 -0.62 -2.58 -20.30
CA VAL A 45 -1.19 -1.38 -19.67
C VAL A 45 -1.55 -1.64 -18.22
N SER A 46 -2.21 -2.76 -17.91
CA SER A 46 -2.54 -3.15 -16.54
C SER A 46 -1.31 -3.39 -15.68
N LEU A 47 -0.24 -3.98 -16.23
CA LEU A 47 1.02 -4.18 -15.51
C LEU A 47 1.62 -2.82 -15.12
N PHE A 48 1.73 -1.90 -16.07
CA PHE A 48 2.22 -0.55 -15.78
C PHE A 48 1.33 0.20 -14.78
N ASP A 49 0.00 0.12 -14.93
CA ASP A 49 -0.96 0.76 -14.02
C ASP A 49 -0.73 0.31 -12.56
N VAL A 50 -0.60 -1.00 -12.34
CA VAL A 50 -0.36 -1.58 -11.02
C VAL A 50 0.98 -1.12 -10.43
N TYR A 51 2.07 -1.18 -11.21
CA TYR A 51 3.40 -0.80 -10.70
C TYR A 51 3.55 0.71 -10.47
N VAL A 52 2.96 1.55 -11.32
CA VAL A 52 2.89 3.00 -11.07
C VAL A 52 2.10 3.25 -9.77
N GLY A 53 1.01 2.52 -9.55
CA GLY A 53 0.29 2.51 -8.28
C GLY A 53 1.17 2.17 -7.08
N PHE A 54 2.04 1.15 -7.19
CA PHE A 54 3.00 0.80 -6.13
C PHE A 54 3.95 1.95 -5.83
N PHE A 55 4.50 2.60 -6.86
CA PHE A 55 5.38 3.75 -6.67
C PHE A 55 4.69 4.96 -6.04
N LEU A 56 3.41 5.18 -6.32
CA LEU A 56 2.62 6.22 -5.64
C LEU A 56 2.47 5.92 -4.14
N VAL A 57 2.18 4.67 -3.78
CA VAL A 57 2.11 4.24 -2.37
C VAL A 57 3.48 4.35 -1.70
N ILE A 58 4.55 3.92 -2.37
CA ILE A 58 5.92 4.06 -1.87
C ILE A 58 6.27 5.53 -1.66
N GLY A 59 5.93 6.42 -2.59
CA GLY A 59 6.13 7.86 -2.44
C GLY A 59 5.41 8.42 -1.22
N TRP A 60 4.18 7.97 -0.96
CA TRP A 60 3.45 8.31 0.26
C TRP A 60 4.16 7.80 1.53
N ILE A 61 4.69 6.57 1.52
CA ILE A 61 5.46 6.00 2.64
C ILE A 61 6.75 6.80 2.89
N VAL A 62 7.50 7.11 1.84
CA VAL A 62 8.72 7.93 1.91
C VAL A 62 8.41 9.29 2.52
N TYR A 63 7.30 9.91 2.13
CA TYR A 63 6.89 11.19 2.70
C TYR A 63 6.47 11.07 4.17
N ARG A 64 5.82 9.97 4.55
CA ARG A 64 5.28 9.77 5.90
C ARG A 64 6.32 9.33 6.93
N GLU A 65 7.20 8.43 6.54
CA GLU A 65 8.14 7.76 7.44
C GLU A 65 9.47 8.51 7.48
N ASN A 66 9.92 8.91 8.68
CA ASN A 66 11.22 9.57 8.83
C ASN A 66 12.40 8.58 8.86
N CYS A 67 12.14 7.28 9.05
CA CYS A 67 13.18 6.25 9.11
C CYS A 67 13.40 5.59 7.74
N LEU A 68 14.55 5.88 7.12
CA LEU A 68 14.92 5.35 5.80
C LEU A 68 14.90 3.82 5.73
N VAL A 69 15.33 3.13 6.79
CA VAL A 69 15.35 1.66 6.83
C VAL A 69 13.93 1.10 6.77
N LYS A 70 13.00 1.70 7.52
CA LYS A 70 11.59 1.29 7.52
C LYS A 70 10.93 1.57 6.17
N THR A 71 11.21 2.75 5.59
CA THR A 71 10.75 3.12 4.25
C THR A 71 11.24 2.12 3.21
N LEU A 72 12.53 1.79 3.21
CA LEU A 72 13.12 0.85 2.27
C LEU A 72 12.53 -0.56 2.44
N ALA A 73 12.39 -1.03 3.68
CA ALA A 73 11.79 -2.33 3.97
C ALA A 73 10.36 -2.44 3.43
N TRP A 74 9.51 -1.43 3.68
CA TRP A 74 8.16 -1.40 3.12
C TRP A 74 8.14 -1.26 1.61
N SER A 75 9.05 -0.49 1.02
CA SER A 75 9.12 -0.31 -0.42
C SER A 75 9.44 -1.63 -1.12
N VAL A 76 10.46 -2.35 -0.64
CA VAL A 76 10.81 -3.68 -1.17
C VAL A 76 9.67 -4.66 -0.96
N ALA A 77 9.04 -4.65 0.22
CA ALA A 77 7.91 -5.53 0.50
C ALA A 77 6.71 -5.26 -0.43
N ILE A 78 6.44 -4.01 -0.81
CA ILE A 78 5.38 -3.66 -1.78
C ILE A 78 5.74 -4.12 -3.19
N LEU A 79 6.98 -3.95 -3.63
CA LEU A 79 7.38 -4.40 -4.97
C LEU A 79 7.28 -5.92 -5.14
N ILE A 80 7.44 -6.68 -4.05
CA ILE A 80 7.33 -8.14 -4.06
C ILE A 80 5.89 -8.61 -3.80
N GLY A 81 5.26 -8.09 -2.75
CA GLY A 81 3.94 -8.55 -2.29
C GLY A 81 2.75 -7.76 -2.86
N GLY A 82 3.02 -6.72 -3.65
CA GLY A 82 2.04 -5.92 -4.36
C GLY A 82 0.99 -5.25 -3.47
N ASN A 83 -0.24 -5.17 -4.00
CA ASN A 83 -1.34 -4.46 -3.35
C ASN A 83 -1.78 -5.08 -2.01
N LEU A 84 -1.48 -6.35 -1.76
CA LEU A 84 -1.72 -6.95 -0.45
C LEU A 84 -0.88 -6.26 0.63
N VAL A 85 0.42 -6.06 0.37
CA VAL A 85 1.32 -5.38 1.30
C VAL A 85 1.00 -3.90 1.41
N SER A 86 0.63 -3.24 0.31
CA SER A 86 0.16 -1.84 0.33
C SER A 86 -1.06 -1.67 1.22
N ALA A 87 -2.06 -2.55 1.11
CA ALA A 87 -3.26 -2.52 1.93
C ALA A 87 -2.96 -2.81 3.41
N LEU A 88 -2.09 -3.79 3.69
CA LEU A 88 -1.62 -4.10 5.04
C LEU A 88 -0.88 -2.91 5.67
N TYR A 89 0.00 -2.25 4.91
CA TYR A 89 0.68 -1.05 5.38
C TYR A 89 -0.33 0.04 5.75
N ALA A 90 -1.28 0.34 4.87
CA ALA A 90 -2.33 1.32 5.10
C ALA A 90 -3.21 0.95 6.32
N LEU A 91 -3.49 -0.33 6.54
CA LEU A 91 -4.22 -0.80 7.70
C LEU A 91 -3.45 -0.58 9.01
N ILE A 92 -2.17 -0.97 9.06
CA ILE A 92 -1.29 -0.75 10.21
C ILE A 92 -1.16 0.75 10.51
N ALA A 93 -1.00 1.53 9.46
CA ALA A 93 -0.96 2.98 9.48
C ALA A 93 -2.22 3.61 10.12
N LEU A 94 -3.40 3.09 9.78
CA LEU A 94 -4.68 3.57 10.31
C LEU A 94 -4.90 3.15 11.76
N LEU A 95 -4.44 1.95 12.13
CA LEU A 95 -4.48 1.48 13.51
C LEU A 95 -3.58 2.33 14.41
N ARG A 96 -2.37 2.66 13.94
CA ARG A 96 -1.42 3.51 14.67
C ARG A 96 -1.92 4.95 14.83
N SER A 97 -2.63 5.49 13.85
CA SER A 97 -3.07 6.89 13.92
C SER A 97 -4.13 7.16 15.00
N GLY A 98 -4.66 6.15 15.67
CA GLY A 98 -5.60 6.32 16.78
C GLY A 98 -6.94 6.96 16.41
N GLY A 99 -7.19 7.22 15.11
CA GLY A 99 -8.35 7.98 14.64
C GLY A 99 -8.05 9.43 14.26
N ASP A 100 -6.81 9.88 14.40
CA ASP A 100 -6.37 11.17 13.83
C ASP A 100 -6.01 10.99 12.34
N SER A 101 -6.72 11.72 11.48
CA SER A 101 -6.47 11.75 10.04
C SER A 101 -5.10 12.35 9.72
N LYS A 102 -4.62 13.35 10.48
CA LYS A 102 -3.30 13.95 10.26
C LYS A 102 -2.21 12.93 10.52
N ALA A 103 -2.26 12.24 11.67
CA ALA A 103 -1.32 11.16 11.98
C ALA A 103 -1.37 10.00 10.97
N PHE A 104 -2.54 9.74 10.36
CA PHE A 104 -2.66 8.75 9.29
C PHE A 104 -1.92 9.17 8.02
N PHE A 105 -2.12 10.39 7.52
CA PHE A 105 -1.52 10.81 6.24
C PHE A 105 -0.07 11.28 6.37
N LEU A 106 0.25 12.03 7.43
CA LEU A 106 1.54 12.68 7.64
C LEU A 106 2.51 11.86 8.50
N GLY A 107 2.00 10.87 9.24
CA GLY A 107 2.76 10.16 10.26
C GLY A 107 2.70 10.86 11.62
N GLU A 108 2.93 10.10 12.69
CA GLU A 108 2.73 10.57 14.07
C GLU A 108 3.68 11.69 14.47
N GLU A 109 4.92 11.65 14.00
CA GLU A 109 5.95 12.65 14.34
C GLU A 109 5.62 14.02 13.74
N LYS A 110 5.24 14.05 12.47
CA LYS A 110 4.86 15.29 11.76
C LYS A 110 3.50 15.82 12.20
N ALA A 111 2.56 14.94 12.55
CA ALA A 111 1.26 15.34 13.08
C ALA A 111 1.35 15.95 14.49
N ARG A 112 2.35 15.54 15.28
CA ARG A 112 2.57 16.03 16.66
C ARG A 112 3.35 17.34 16.71
N SER A 113 4.14 17.68 15.70
CA SER A 113 4.90 18.93 15.66
C SER A 113 3.94 20.12 15.47
N PRO A 114 3.65 20.93 16.51
CA PRO A 114 2.91 22.15 16.31
C PRO A 114 3.83 23.16 15.64
N MET A 115 3.22 24.04 14.88
CA MET A 115 3.73 25.33 14.43
C MET A 115 4.38 26.09 15.61
N ASN A 116 5.68 25.88 15.83
CA ASN A 116 6.49 26.56 16.85
C ASN A 116 7.56 27.44 16.17
N SER A 117 7.21 28.07 15.06
CA SER A 117 8.09 28.99 14.32
C SER A 117 7.43 30.33 13.96
N GLU A 118 6.39 30.74 14.71
CA GLU A 118 5.93 32.12 14.71
C GLU A 118 6.15 32.71 16.11
N SER A 119 7.38 33.17 16.35
CA SER A 119 7.72 34.12 17.43
C SER A 119 8.89 34.99 16.98
#